data_AF-A0AAV8VKC6-F1
#
_entry.id   AF-A0AAV8VKC6-F1
#
_cell.length_a   1.000
_cell.length_b   1.000
_cell.length_c   1.000
_cell.angle_alpha   90.00
_cell.angle_beta   90.00
_cell.angle_gamma   90.00
#
_symmetry.space_group_name_H-M   'P 1'
#
loop_
_entity.id
_entity.type
_entity.pdbx_description
1 polymer ?
#
loop_
_entity_poly.entity_id
_entity_poly.type
_entity_poly.pdbx_seq_one_letter_code
_entity_poly.pdbx_strand_id
1 'polypeptide(L)'
;MSTNQRPMFNVFRKVNFDDSIEKIEWRTYYPYTRSFRNNDIIEIVINQSTLFDATYDSQLLVSGKIIKTGDGDVSFVNNAPAFMFSSVKYVLGGGSKEMELVQDPGIVRTVRGYLCYTSEDSKHLAISGWNFPNSPKLNPDGTFTFLILLKHFFNIFNDYRTVICGMQTFTFTRANNDANCFIVKEKTPTSNTTVKMDIQNVELKIKRIYPESGIKEKLF
;
A
#
# COMPACT_ATOMS: atom_id res chain seq x y z
N MET A 1 6.83 2.83 -48.91
CA MET A 1 6.15 3.15 -47.63
C MET A 1 5.05 2.12 -47.42
N SER A 2 5.32 1.07 -46.65
CA SER A 2 4.34 0.01 -46.38
C SER A 2 3.61 0.35 -45.09
N THR A 3 2.33 0.69 -45.20
CA THR A 3 1.40 0.92 -44.10
C THR A 3 1.19 -0.38 -43.33
N ASN A 4 1.86 -0.52 -42.17
CA ASN A 4 1.55 -1.54 -41.17
C ASN A 4 0.17 -1.25 -40.57
N GLN A 5 -0.90 -1.65 -41.27
CA GLN A 5 -2.22 -1.75 -40.69
C GLN A 5 -2.19 -2.86 -39.62
N ARG A 6 -2.50 -2.50 -38.38
CA ARG A 6 -2.71 -3.49 -37.31
C ARG A 6 -3.88 -4.39 -37.72
N PRO A 7 -3.75 -5.73 -37.69
CA PRO A 7 -4.79 -6.59 -38.23
C PRO A 7 -6.08 -6.51 -37.38
N MET A 8 -7.19 -6.51 -38.12
CA MET A 8 -8.56 -6.75 -37.65
C MET A 8 -8.62 -8.02 -36.78
N PHE A 9 -9.48 -8.02 -35.76
CA PHE A 9 -9.63 -9.10 -34.77
C PHE A 9 -9.83 -10.46 -35.45
N ASN A 10 -8.78 -11.29 -35.49
CA ASN A 10 -8.78 -12.59 -36.17
C ASN A 10 -8.95 -13.72 -35.14
N VAL A 11 -10.17 -14.24 -35.06
CA VAL A 11 -10.58 -15.30 -34.12
C VAL A 11 -9.92 -16.65 -34.44
N PHE A 12 -9.45 -16.85 -35.67
CA PHE A 12 -8.80 -18.08 -36.13
C PHE A 12 -7.26 -18.00 -36.11
N ARG A 13 -6.67 -17.05 -35.40
CA ARG A 13 -5.21 -16.98 -35.28
C ARG A 13 -4.68 -18.26 -34.62
N LYS A 14 -3.51 -18.73 -35.07
CA LYS A 14 -2.78 -19.79 -34.34
C LYS A 14 -2.54 -19.34 -32.90
N VAL A 15 -2.72 -20.26 -31.96
CA VAL A 15 -2.41 -20.03 -30.55
C VAL A 15 -0.91 -19.76 -30.46
N ASN A 16 -0.54 -18.57 -29.99
CA ASN A 16 0.82 -18.27 -29.60
C ASN A 16 0.92 -18.60 -28.11
N PHE A 17 1.78 -19.56 -27.77
CA PHE A 17 2.15 -19.83 -26.39
C PHE A 17 3.23 -18.84 -25.97
N ASP A 18 3.04 -18.23 -24.80
CA ASP A 18 4.00 -17.33 -24.17
C ASP A 18 4.46 -18.01 -22.87
N ASP A 19 5.62 -18.66 -22.96
CA ASP A 19 6.23 -19.39 -21.84
C ASP A 19 7.26 -18.52 -21.11
N SER A 20 7.17 -17.19 -21.23
CA SER A 20 8.18 -16.27 -20.69
C SER A 20 8.26 -16.22 -19.16
N ILE A 21 7.21 -16.68 -18.47
CA ILE A 21 7.12 -16.71 -17.01
C ILE A 21 6.95 -18.16 -16.57
N GLU A 22 7.91 -18.65 -15.79
CA GLU A 22 7.86 -19.99 -15.20
C GLU A 22 6.92 -20.02 -13.99
N LYS A 23 7.01 -19.00 -13.12
CA LYS A 23 6.26 -18.97 -11.85
C LYS A 23 6.00 -17.55 -11.37
N ILE A 24 4.85 -17.36 -10.72
CA ILE A 24 4.55 -16.17 -9.91
C ILE A 24 4.19 -16.62 -8.50
N GLU A 25 4.74 -15.98 -7.48
CA GLU A 25 4.40 -16.27 -6.09
C GLU A 25 4.33 -15.01 -5.22
N TRP A 26 3.56 -15.07 -4.14
CA TRP A 26 3.52 -14.00 -3.16
C TRP A 26 4.62 -14.19 -2.11
N ARG A 27 5.36 -13.12 -1.82
CA ARG A 27 6.36 -13.06 -0.76
C ARG A 27 5.97 -11.99 0.26
N THR A 28 6.15 -12.34 1.53
CA THR A 28 5.92 -11.44 2.68
C THR A 28 7.26 -11.00 3.25
N TYR A 29 7.41 -9.70 3.46
CA TYR A 29 8.56 -9.06 4.09
C TYR A 29 8.11 -8.37 5.37
N TYR A 30 8.99 -8.38 6.37
CA TYR A 30 8.75 -7.79 7.67
C TYR A 30 9.69 -6.60 7.88
N PRO A 31 9.29 -5.60 8.66
CA PRO A 31 10.14 -4.49 9.02
C PRO A 31 11.31 -4.94 9.88
N TYR A 32 12.42 -4.21 9.78
CA TYR A 32 13.57 -4.41 10.65
C TYR A 32 13.26 -4.00 12.10
N THR A 33 12.55 -2.89 12.27
CA THR A 33 12.09 -2.39 13.56
C THR A 33 10.87 -3.18 14.04
N ARG A 34 10.84 -3.51 15.34
CA ARG A 34 9.70 -4.21 15.99
C ARG A 34 8.76 -3.28 16.77
N SER A 35 9.10 -1.99 16.84
CA SER A 35 8.29 -0.95 17.47
C SER A 35 7.59 -0.13 16.39
N PHE A 36 6.31 0.18 16.63
CA PHE A 36 5.43 0.92 15.71
C PHE A 36 4.77 2.13 16.38
N ARG A 37 5.47 2.73 17.35
CA ARG A 37 5.02 3.90 18.10
C ARG A 37 5.05 5.15 17.21
N ASN A 38 4.41 6.21 17.68
CA ASN A 38 4.46 7.50 17.00
C ASN A 38 5.91 7.98 16.86
N ASN A 39 6.26 8.53 15.69
CA ASN A 39 7.62 8.91 15.27
C ASN A 39 8.60 7.76 14.98
N ASP A 40 8.22 6.49 15.16
CA ASP A 40 9.07 5.38 14.75
C ASP A 40 9.21 5.31 13.23
N ILE A 41 10.40 4.88 12.78
CA ILE A 41 10.69 4.61 11.38
C ILE A 41 10.55 3.11 11.14
N ILE A 42 9.61 2.77 10.25
CA ILE A 42 9.33 1.40 9.84
C ILE A 42 9.99 1.19 8.49
N GLU A 43 11.11 0.49 8.47
CA GLU A 43 11.87 0.20 7.26
C GLU A 43 11.72 -1.28 6.89
N ILE A 44 11.33 -1.54 5.65
CA ILE A 44 11.22 -2.87 5.05
C ILE A 44 12.15 -2.93 3.85
N VAL A 45 13.12 -3.84 3.88
CA VAL A 45 14.15 -3.97 2.85
C VAL A 45 14.03 -5.31 2.13
N ILE A 46 14.06 -5.26 0.80
CA ILE A 46 14.10 -6.42 -0.08
C ILE A 46 15.51 -6.50 -0.64
N ASN A 47 16.33 -7.35 -0.04
CA ASN A 47 17.78 -7.42 -0.30
C ASN A 47 18.17 -8.27 -1.53
N GLN A 48 17.21 -8.69 -2.36
CA GLN A 48 17.47 -9.63 -3.45
C GLN A 48 17.62 -8.90 -4.79
N SER A 49 18.87 -8.62 -5.16
CA SER A 49 19.21 -7.79 -6.33
C SER A 49 18.93 -8.44 -7.69
N THR A 50 18.85 -9.77 -7.75
CA THR A 50 18.71 -10.55 -8.99
C THR A 50 17.29 -11.09 -9.22
N LEU A 51 16.32 -10.64 -8.42
CA LEU A 51 14.93 -11.08 -8.48
C LEU A 51 14.03 -9.99 -9.04
N PHE A 52 12.97 -10.44 -9.71
CA PHE A 52 12.02 -9.62 -10.42
C PHE A 52 10.71 -9.52 -9.62
N ASP A 53 10.36 -8.32 -9.20
CA ASP A 53 9.23 -8.07 -8.32
C ASP A 53 8.22 -7.14 -9.02
N ALA A 54 6.94 -7.54 -9.02
CA ALA A 54 5.82 -6.73 -9.50
C ALA A 54 5.36 -5.76 -8.41
N THR A 55 6.23 -4.81 -8.08
CA THR A 55 6.04 -3.85 -6.98
C THR A 55 4.81 -2.97 -7.16
N TYR A 56 4.34 -2.76 -8.38
CA TYR A 56 3.13 -1.97 -8.66
C TYR A 56 1.84 -2.56 -8.07
N ASP A 57 1.82 -3.86 -7.78
CA ASP A 57 0.69 -4.57 -7.17
C ASP A 57 0.97 -5.00 -5.72
N SER A 58 1.93 -4.34 -5.10
CA SER A 58 2.34 -4.60 -3.72
C SER A 58 1.35 -4.04 -2.69
N GLN A 59 1.33 -4.67 -1.52
CA GLN A 59 0.33 -4.42 -0.48
C GLN A 59 1.01 -4.37 0.88
N LEU A 60 0.70 -3.36 1.69
CA LEU A 60 1.12 -3.22 3.08
C LEU A 60 -0.04 -3.62 3.99
N LEU A 61 0.15 -4.71 4.73
CA LEU A 61 -0.76 -5.12 5.80
C LEU A 61 -0.39 -4.34 7.07
N VAL A 62 -1.36 -3.67 7.67
CA VAL A 62 -1.21 -3.03 8.99
C VAL A 62 -2.33 -3.51 9.87
N SER A 63 -1.99 -4.08 11.02
CA SER A 63 -2.97 -4.59 11.98
C SER A 63 -2.62 -4.17 13.39
N GLY A 64 -3.65 -4.03 14.21
CA GLY A 64 -3.51 -3.51 15.56
C GLY A 64 -4.83 -3.44 16.29
N LYS A 65 -4.77 -2.72 17.42
CA LYS A 65 -5.90 -2.53 18.31
C LYS A 65 -6.02 -1.08 18.74
N ILE A 66 -7.25 -0.65 18.96
CA ILE A 66 -7.57 0.63 19.56
C ILE A 66 -7.85 0.41 21.05
N ILE A 67 -7.25 1.25 21.88
CA ILE A 67 -7.53 1.36 23.30
C ILE A 67 -8.30 2.65 23.51
N LYS A 68 -9.56 2.51 23.88
CA LYS A 68 -10.48 3.61 24.18
C LYS A 68 -10.62 3.76 25.70
N THR A 69 -10.57 5.00 26.18
CA THR A 69 -10.89 5.36 27.56
C THR A 69 -11.99 6.42 27.54
N GLY A 70 -13.18 6.10 28.07
CA GLY A 70 -14.38 6.94 28.02
C GLY A 70 -15.56 6.23 27.34
N ASP A 71 -16.69 6.91 27.20
CA ASP A 71 -17.95 6.31 26.73
C ASP A 71 -18.32 6.64 25.28
N GLY A 72 -17.64 7.59 24.64
CA GLY A 72 -17.93 8.07 23.29
C GLY A 72 -17.68 7.05 22.18
N ASP A 73 -18.44 7.14 21.10
CA ASP A 73 -18.34 6.20 19.98
C ASP A 73 -17.18 6.56 19.05
N VAL A 74 -16.32 5.58 18.75
CA VAL A 74 -15.10 5.78 17.97
C VAL A 74 -15.27 5.13 16.60
N SER A 75 -14.94 5.87 15.56
CA SER A 75 -14.94 5.38 14.18
C SER A 75 -13.68 5.87 13.45
N PHE A 76 -13.27 5.14 12.42
CA PHE A 76 -12.17 5.59 11.57
C PHE A 76 -12.61 6.75 10.66
N VAL A 77 -11.70 7.69 10.43
CA VAL A 77 -11.81 8.65 9.33
C VAL A 77 -11.62 7.90 8.00
N ASN A 78 -12.24 8.40 6.92
CA ASN A 78 -11.89 7.92 5.59
C ASN A 78 -10.38 8.12 5.33
N ASN A 79 -9.70 7.12 4.79
CA ASN A 79 -8.26 7.09 4.61
C ASN A 79 -7.43 7.06 5.91
N ALA A 80 -7.98 6.58 7.03
CA ALA A 80 -7.26 6.45 8.29
C ALA A 80 -5.86 5.80 8.18
N PRO A 81 -5.63 4.75 7.36
CA PRO A 81 -4.30 4.14 7.25
C PRO A 81 -3.24 5.07 6.67
N ALA A 82 -3.60 6.03 5.82
CA ALA A 82 -2.66 7.04 5.35
C ALA A 82 -2.30 8.04 6.45
N PHE A 83 -3.25 8.42 7.31
CA PHE A 83 -3.02 9.30 8.45
C PHE A 83 -2.14 8.69 9.55
N MET A 84 -1.92 7.37 9.51
CA MET A 84 -0.95 6.71 10.39
C MET A 84 0.50 7.13 10.10
N PHE A 85 0.79 7.68 8.92
CA PHE A 85 2.17 8.00 8.52
C PHE A 85 2.34 9.49 8.26
N SER A 86 3.44 10.06 8.75
CA SER A 86 3.87 11.43 8.42
C SER A 86 4.63 11.47 7.10
N SER A 87 5.35 10.41 6.75
CA SER A 87 5.98 10.29 5.44
C SER A 87 6.09 8.84 5.00
N VAL A 88 6.05 8.63 3.69
CA VAL A 88 6.31 7.33 3.06
C VAL A 88 7.31 7.51 1.93
N LYS A 89 8.32 6.66 1.88
CA LYS A 89 9.44 6.76 0.95
C LYS A 89 9.70 5.41 0.29
N TYR A 90 9.97 5.46 -1.01
CA TYR A 90 10.38 4.30 -1.80
C TYR A 90 11.72 4.59 -2.48
N VAL A 91 12.68 3.69 -2.28
CA VAL A 91 14.05 3.80 -2.77
C VAL A 91 14.45 2.51 -3.50
N LEU A 92 15.14 2.64 -4.62
CA LEU A 92 15.67 1.53 -5.43
C LEU A 92 17.20 1.54 -5.41
N GLY A 93 17.81 0.37 -5.64
CA GLY A 93 19.26 0.22 -5.79
C GLY A 93 20.02 0.32 -4.47
N GLY A 94 19.46 -0.23 -3.40
CA GLY A 94 20.17 -0.33 -2.10
C GLY A 94 20.40 1.01 -1.40
N GLY A 95 19.49 1.97 -1.59
CA GLY A 95 19.60 3.30 -0.99
C GLY A 95 20.09 4.40 -1.94
N SER A 96 20.57 4.04 -3.13
CA SER A 96 21.21 4.99 -4.05
C SER A 96 20.24 5.88 -4.82
N LYS A 97 19.01 5.43 -5.11
CA LYS A 97 18.06 6.16 -5.94
C LYS A 97 16.69 6.28 -5.25
N GLU A 98 16.41 7.47 -4.70
CA GLU A 98 15.06 7.80 -4.23
C GLU A 98 14.11 7.90 -5.42
N MET A 99 13.05 7.09 -5.41
CA MET A 99 12.08 7.02 -6.51
C MET A 99 10.87 7.89 -6.23
N GLU A 100 10.36 7.87 -4.98
CA GLU A 100 9.24 8.71 -4.56
C GLU A 100 9.28 8.91 -3.03
N LEU A 101 9.07 10.15 -2.60
CA LEU A 101 8.85 10.54 -1.21
C LEU A 101 7.53 11.32 -1.13
N VAL A 102 6.63 10.88 -0.26
CA VAL A 102 5.36 11.55 -0.01
C VAL A 102 5.32 11.98 1.44
N GLN A 103 5.31 13.29 1.65
CA GLN A 103 5.07 13.92 2.94
C GLN A 103 3.55 14.01 3.17
N ASP A 104 3.13 13.80 4.42
CA ASP A 104 1.74 13.84 4.86
C ASP A 104 0.77 13.05 3.96
N PRO A 105 1.01 11.73 3.76
CA PRO A 105 0.20 10.89 2.88
C PRO A 105 -1.28 10.92 3.25
N GLY A 106 -1.62 11.11 4.53
CA GLY A 106 -2.99 11.32 5.00
C GLY A 106 -3.72 12.43 4.25
N ILE A 107 -3.12 13.61 4.10
CA ILE A 107 -3.75 14.74 3.42
C ILE A 107 -3.64 14.57 1.90
N VAL A 108 -2.43 14.33 1.40
CA VAL A 108 -2.13 14.28 -0.04
C VAL A 108 -2.96 13.20 -0.74
N ARG A 109 -3.04 11.99 -0.16
CA ARG A 109 -3.81 10.89 -0.76
C ARG A 109 -5.31 11.05 -0.58
N THR A 110 -5.75 11.76 0.45
CA THR A 110 -7.17 12.11 0.60
C THR A 110 -7.64 13.09 -0.45
N VAL A 111 -6.87 14.17 -0.70
CA VAL A 111 -7.18 15.15 -1.77
C VAL A 111 -7.20 14.45 -3.13
N ARG A 112 -6.17 13.65 -3.43
CA ARG A 112 -6.14 12.84 -4.66
C ARG A 112 -7.35 11.91 -4.76
N GLY A 113 -7.71 11.25 -3.65
CA GLY A 113 -8.84 10.33 -3.65
C GLY A 113 -10.15 11.00 -4.02
N TYR A 114 -10.41 12.21 -3.51
CA TYR A 114 -11.61 12.96 -3.87
C TYR A 114 -11.62 13.46 -5.32
N LEU A 115 -10.46 13.82 -5.87
CA LEU A 115 -10.37 14.40 -7.21
C LEU A 115 -10.23 13.35 -8.32
N CYS A 116 -9.60 12.21 -8.03
CA CYS A 116 -9.16 11.27 -9.04
C CYS A 116 -9.81 9.88 -8.96
N TYR A 117 -10.31 9.44 -7.79
CA TYR A 117 -10.90 8.11 -7.70
C TYR A 117 -12.33 8.10 -8.22
N THR A 118 -12.61 7.11 -9.07
CA THR A 118 -13.97 6.77 -9.46
C THR A 118 -14.69 6.02 -8.33
N SER A 119 -15.99 5.82 -8.49
CA SER A 119 -16.76 4.96 -7.59
C SER A 119 -16.24 3.52 -7.55
N GLU A 120 -15.69 3.03 -8.67
CA GLU A 120 -15.14 1.67 -8.77
C GLU A 120 -13.78 1.55 -8.08
N ASP A 121 -12.92 2.57 -8.24
CA ASP A 121 -11.67 2.65 -7.48
C ASP A 121 -11.93 2.67 -5.98
N SER A 122 -13.00 3.36 -5.56
CA SER A 122 -13.37 3.46 -4.15
C SER A 122 -13.77 2.10 -3.56
N LYS A 123 -14.49 1.26 -4.32
CA LYS A 123 -14.79 -0.12 -3.90
C LYS A 123 -13.53 -0.96 -3.74
N HIS A 124 -12.58 -0.82 -4.67
CA HIS A 124 -11.33 -1.56 -4.65
C HIS A 124 -10.38 -1.12 -3.52
N LEU A 125 -10.41 0.17 -3.16
CA LEU A 125 -9.56 0.74 -2.11
C LEU A 125 -10.20 0.69 -0.70
N ALA A 126 -11.41 0.14 -0.56
CA ALA A 126 -12.07 -0.04 0.74
C ALA A 126 -11.20 -0.82 1.74
N ILE A 127 -10.49 -1.84 1.25
CA ILE A 127 -9.53 -2.63 2.06
C ILE A 127 -8.32 -1.81 2.54
N SER A 128 -7.98 -0.74 1.83
CA SER A 128 -6.90 0.20 2.16
C SER A 128 -7.37 1.35 3.04
N GLY A 129 -8.63 1.31 3.50
CA GLY A 129 -9.22 2.34 4.33
C GLY A 129 -9.85 3.51 3.55
N TRP A 130 -9.98 3.41 2.22
CA TRP A 130 -10.72 4.40 1.44
C TRP A 130 -12.11 3.87 1.08
N ASN A 131 -13.16 4.35 1.75
CA ASN A 131 -14.52 3.82 1.61
C ASN A 131 -15.56 4.91 1.31
N PHE A 132 -15.16 6.01 0.66
CA PHE A 132 -16.05 7.16 0.40
C PHE A 132 -17.32 6.75 -0.39
N PRO A 133 -18.52 7.22 0.00
CA PRO A 133 -18.85 8.22 1.03
C PRO A 133 -18.91 7.71 2.48
N ASN A 134 -18.66 6.41 2.70
CA ASN A 134 -18.64 5.80 4.02
C ASN A 134 -17.25 5.89 4.68
N SER A 135 -17.19 5.44 5.93
CA SER A 135 -15.92 5.27 6.66
C SER A 135 -15.47 3.79 6.69
N PRO A 136 -14.18 3.54 6.93
CA PRO A 136 -13.70 2.21 7.25
C PRO A 136 -14.34 1.67 8.53
N LYS A 137 -14.57 0.35 8.56
CA LYS A 137 -15.18 -0.31 9.71
C LYS A 137 -14.11 -0.64 10.75
N LEU A 138 -14.44 -0.36 12.01
CA LEU A 138 -13.70 -0.83 13.18
C LEU A 138 -14.41 -2.08 13.73
N ASN A 139 -13.66 -3.12 14.10
CA ASN A 139 -14.27 -4.29 14.70
C ASN A 139 -14.79 -3.99 16.11
N PRO A 140 -15.88 -4.64 16.57
CA PRO A 140 -16.45 -4.38 17.90
C PRO A 140 -15.48 -4.62 19.07
N ASP A 141 -14.48 -5.48 18.89
CA ASP A 141 -13.43 -5.77 19.87
C ASP A 141 -12.29 -4.72 19.90
N GLY A 142 -12.40 -3.69 19.06
CA GLY A 142 -11.41 -2.62 18.89
C GLY A 142 -10.24 -3.00 18.01
N THR A 143 -10.22 -4.19 17.40
CA THR A 143 -9.17 -4.59 16.46
C THR A 143 -9.40 -4.02 15.07
N PHE A 144 -8.32 -3.89 14.31
CA PHE A 144 -8.40 -3.52 12.90
C PHE A 144 -7.32 -4.23 12.09
N THR A 145 -7.59 -4.37 10.79
CA THR A 145 -6.62 -4.83 9.81
C THR A 145 -6.88 -4.11 8.50
N PHE A 146 -5.87 -3.43 8.00
CA PHE A 146 -5.89 -2.76 6.71
C PHE A 146 -4.93 -3.45 5.75
N LEU A 147 -5.38 -3.63 4.52
CA LEU A 147 -4.55 -4.08 3.42
C LEU A 147 -4.40 -2.92 2.44
N ILE A 148 -3.33 -2.17 2.63
CA ILE A 148 -3.07 -0.91 1.93
C ILE A 148 -2.36 -1.24 0.62
N LEU A 149 -3.01 -0.99 -0.52
CA LEU A 149 -2.35 -1.12 -1.81
C LEU A 149 -1.30 -0.01 -1.92
N LEU A 150 -0.03 -0.34 -2.19
CA LEU A 150 1.02 0.68 -2.19
C LEU A 150 0.81 1.75 -3.27
N LYS A 151 0.09 1.44 -4.35
CA LYS A 151 -0.37 2.44 -5.35
C LYS A 151 -1.28 3.54 -4.78
N HIS A 152 -1.89 3.31 -3.62
CA HIS A 152 -2.62 4.33 -2.88
C HIS A 152 -1.65 5.34 -2.25
N PHE A 153 -0.49 4.89 -1.78
CA PHE A 153 0.55 5.72 -1.12
C PHE A 153 1.60 6.30 -2.05
N PHE A 154 1.90 5.61 -3.15
CA PHE A 154 2.94 5.97 -4.10
C PHE A 154 2.33 6.07 -5.50
N ASN A 155 2.52 7.20 -6.17
CA ASN A 155 1.95 7.42 -7.50
C ASN A 155 2.74 6.67 -8.58
N ILE A 156 4.04 6.42 -8.37
CA ILE A 156 4.88 5.65 -9.30
C ILE A 156 4.25 4.30 -9.65
N PHE A 157 3.57 3.65 -8.71
CA PHE A 157 2.92 2.35 -8.94
C PHE A 157 1.59 2.42 -9.70
N ASN A 158 0.99 3.61 -9.86
CA ASN A 158 -0.15 3.76 -10.75
C ASN A 158 0.28 3.82 -12.21
N ASP A 159 1.38 4.52 -12.47
CA ASP A 159 1.86 4.84 -13.82
C ASP A 159 2.85 3.79 -14.35
N TYR A 160 3.75 3.31 -13.49
CA TYR A 160 4.78 2.34 -13.85
C TYR A 160 4.35 0.91 -13.46
N ARG A 161 3.70 0.22 -14.41
CA ARG A 161 3.23 -1.17 -14.25
C ARG A 161 4.17 -2.20 -14.84
N THR A 162 5.47 -2.00 -14.65
CA THR A 162 6.52 -2.91 -15.11
C THR A 162 7.19 -3.57 -13.92
N VAL A 163 7.73 -4.76 -14.16
CA VAL A 163 8.47 -5.52 -13.16
C VAL A 163 9.78 -4.82 -12.84
N ILE A 164 10.11 -4.72 -11.54
CA ILE A 164 11.31 -4.05 -11.04
C ILE A 164 12.31 -5.11 -10.60
N CYS A 165 13.59 -4.88 -10.92
CA CYS A 165 14.71 -5.68 -10.44
C CYS A 165 15.61 -4.81 -9.56
N GLY A 166 16.25 -5.42 -8.57
CA GLY A 166 17.18 -4.76 -7.68
C GLY A 166 16.68 -4.63 -6.23
N MET A 167 17.57 -4.16 -5.37
CA MET A 167 17.26 -3.95 -3.95
C MET A 167 16.26 -2.81 -3.78
N GLN A 168 15.21 -3.04 -3.01
CA GLN A 168 14.13 -2.10 -2.77
C GLN A 168 14.00 -1.81 -1.28
N THR A 169 13.82 -0.54 -0.92
CA THR A 169 13.58 -0.11 0.46
C THR A 169 12.31 0.71 0.53
N PHE A 170 11.41 0.29 1.41
CA PHE A 170 10.22 1.06 1.79
C PHE A 170 10.40 1.58 3.21
N THR A 171 10.25 2.88 3.37
CA THR A 171 10.30 3.53 4.68
C THR A 171 8.96 4.19 4.95
N PHE A 172 8.33 3.84 6.07
CA PHE A 172 7.11 4.45 6.57
C PHE A 172 7.41 5.09 7.91
N THR A 173 7.32 6.41 7.99
CA THR A 173 7.53 7.14 9.25
C THR A 173 6.18 7.34 9.92
N ARG A 174 6.03 6.86 11.16
CA ARG A 174 4.79 7.01 11.92
C ARG A 174 4.52 8.48 12.24
N ALA A 175 3.27 8.89 12.11
CA ALA A 175 2.83 10.22 12.52
C ALA A 175 3.10 10.46 14.02
N ASN A 176 3.29 11.71 14.40
CA ASN A 176 3.58 12.11 15.78
C ASN A 176 2.40 11.86 16.74
N ASN A 177 1.18 11.76 16.21
CA ASN A 177 -0.03 11.35 16.91
C ASN A 177 -1.01 10.71 15.91
N ASP A 178 -2.04 10.04 16.43
CA ASP A 178 -3.06 9.36 15.63
C ASP A 178 -4.42 10.09 15.61
N ALA A 179 -4.46 11.38 15.99
CA ALA A 179 -5.72 12.12 16.13
C ALA A 179 -6.51 12.17 14.81
N ASN A 180 -5.82 12.28 13.68
CA ASN A 180 -6.42 12.33 12.35
C ASN A 180 -6.89 10.97 11.83
N CYS A 181 -6.66 9.88 12.57
CA CYS A 181 -7.14 8.55 12.18
C CYS A 181 -8.60 8.31 12.61
N PHE A 182 -9.14 9.10 13.55
CA PHE A 182 -10.39 8.79 14.24
C PHE A 182 -11.37 9.95 14.29
N ILE A 183 -12.65 9.61 14.34
CA ILE A 183 -13.74 10.50 14.75
C ILE A 183 -14.32 9.95 16.04
N VAL A 184 -14.36 10.79 17.07
CA VAL A 184 -14.95 10.49 18.36
C VAL A 184 -16.28 11.25 18.47
N LYS A 185 -17.36 10.51 18.70
CA LYS A 185 -18.69 11.07 18.98
C LYS A 185 -19.01 10.88 20.44
N GLU A 186 -18.87 11.95 21.22
CA GLU A 186 -19.20 11.93 22.64
C GLU A 186 -20.69 11.68 22.87
N LYS A 187 -21.02 10.91 23.91
CA LYS A 187 -22.41 10.67 24.32
C LYS A 187 -22.99 11.85 25.10
N THR A 188 -22.13 12.60 25.78
CA THR A 188 -22.51 13.76 26.58
C THR A 188 -21.51 14.90 26.39
N PRO A 189 -21.90 16.18 26.52
CA PRO A 189 -20.98 17.31 26.31
C PRO A 189 -19.79 17.35 27.29
N THR A 190 -19.91 16.67 28.43
CA THR A 190 -18.90 16.63 29.50
C THR A 190 -17.99 15.40 29.44
N SER A 191 -18.27 14.43 28.55
CA SER A 191 -17.40 13.26 28.39
C SER A 191 -16.20 13.60 27.52
N ASN A 192 -15.04 13.04 27.88
CA ASN A 192 -13.82 13.16 27.10
C ASN A 192 -13.27 11.77 26.84
N THR A 193 -13.52 11.27 25.64
CA THR A 193 -13.09 9.94 25.20
C THR A 193 -11.75 10.06 24.51
N THR A 194 -10.75 9.42 25.12
CA THR A 194 -9.40 9.36 24.55
C THR A 194 -9.21 8.03 23.82
N VAL A 195 -8.50 8.10 22.70
CA VAL A 195 -8.28 6.98 21.79
C VAL A 195 -6.79 6.84 21.56
N LYS A 196 -6.25 5.65 21.83
CA LYS A 196 -4.86 5.30 21.53
C LYS A 196 -4.84 4.16 20.52
N MET A 197 -4.07 4.32 19.46
CA MET A 197 -3.82 3.27 18.49
C MET A 197 -2.57 2.47 18.91
N ASP A 198 -2.67 1.15 18.91
CA ASP A 198 -1.56 0.24 19.09
C ASP A 198 -1.40 -0.62 17.84
N ILE A 199 -0.40 -0.30 17.01
CA ILE A 199 -0.06 -1.11 15.83
C ILE A 199 0.77 -2.28 16.29
N GLN A 200 0.32 -3.49 15.95
CA GLN A 200 0.91 -4.73 16.46
C GLN A 200 1.70 -5.47 15.38
N ASN A 201 1.29 -5.37 14.12
CA ASN A 201 1.96 -6.04 13.03
C ASN A 201 1.89 -5.24 11.73
N VAL A 202 3.01 -5.20 11.02
CA VAL A 202 3.18 -4.56 9.72
C VAL A 202 3.91 -5.52 8.80
N GLU A 203 3.33 -5.80 7.63
CA GLU A 203 3.89 -6.73 6.64
C GLU A 203 3.78 -6.17 5.23
N LEU A 204 4.82 -6.33 4.42
CA LEU A 204 4.79 -5.98 3.00
C LEU A 204 4.65 -7.25 2.16
N LYS A 205 3.62 -7.31 1.32
CA LYS A 205 3.34 -8.41 0.39
C LYS A 205 3.61 -7.98 -1.04
N ILE A 206 4.45 -8.75 -1.74
CA ILE A 206 4.86 -8.46 -3.11
C ILE A 206 4.75 -9.73 -3.95
N LYS A 207 4.29 -9.58 -5.20
CA LYS A 207 4.35 -10.65 -6.20
C LYS A 207 5.75 -10.73 -6.77
N ARG A 208 6.37 -11.88 -6.63
CA ARG A 208 7.62 -12.23 -7.28
C ARG A 208 7.35 -12.97 -8.58
N ILE A 209 8.09 -12.61 -9.61
CA ILE A 209 8.02 -13.21 -10.94
C ILE A 209 9.33 -13.95 -11.19
N TYR A 210 9.22 -15.18 -11.66
CA TYR A 210 10.33 -16.01 -12.12
C TYR A 210 10.23 -16.11 -13.64
N PRO A 211 11.07 -15.36 -14.38
CA PRO A 211 11.17 -15.52 -15.81
C PRO A 211 11.75 -16.89 -16.16
N GLU A 212 11.39 -17.40 -17.33
CA GLU A 212 12.00 -18.58 -17.92
C GLU A 212 13.51 -18.39 -18.09
N SER A 213 14.26 -19.49 -17.94
CA SER A 213 15.72 -19.45 -17.81
C SER A 213 16.40 -18.80 -19.02
N GLY A 214 15.92 -19.06 -20.25
CA GLY A 214 16.46 -18.47 -21.47
C GLY A 214 16.19 -16.97 -21.63
N ILE A 215 15.17 -16.43 -20.95
CA ILE A 215 14.88 -14.99 -20.92
C ILE A 215 15.68 -14.31 -19.81
N LYS A 216 15.82 -14.97 -18.67
CA LYS A 216 16.54 -14.43 -17.51
C LYS A 216 17.96 -13.98 -17.87
N GLU A 217 18.68 -14.75 -18.68
CA GLU A 217 20.04 -14.42 -19.14
C GLU A 217 20.11 -13.16 -20.01
N LYS A 218 19.01 -12.79 -20.68
CA LYS A 218 18.95 -11.61 -21.57
C LYS A 218 18.55 -10.32 -20.82
N LEU A 219 18.18 -10.44 -19.55
CA LEU A 219 17.71 -9.32 -18.72
C LEU A 219 18.83 -8.70 -17.87
N PHE A 220 20.04 -9.29 -17.88
CA PHE A 220 21.22 -8.81 -17.18
C PHE A 220 22.28 -8.29 -18.17
#